data_AF-A0A3M5G7T4-F1
#
_entry.id   AF-A0A3M5G7T4-F1
#
_cell.length_a   1.000
_cell.length_b   1.000
_cell.length_c   1.000
_cell.angle_alpha   90.00
_cell.angle_beta   90.00
_cell.angle_gamma   90.00
#
_symmetry.space_group_name_H-M   'P 1'
#
loop_
_entity.id
_entity.type
_entity.pdbx_description
1 polymer ?
#
loop_
_entity_poly.entity_id
_entity_poly.type
_entity_poly.pdbx_seq_one_letter_code
_entity_poly.pdbx_strand_id
1 'polypeptide(L)'
;MELMQWSGHSSPSSTLHYIRIRPTKLAASFVKADQMSHMVSVLIDHDVIARRSSDPYTFYDLGDSYCSNPFWSSCHHRMACAGCDFNIPKASARAQALESKASIGHYLEAVPLGR
;
A
#
# COMPACT_ATOMS: atom_id res chain seq x y z
N MET A 1 8.43 -17.08 31.40
CA MET A 1 7.47 -16.19 32.06
C MET A 1 7.53 -14.78 31.48
N GLU A 2 8.72 -14.22 31.30
CA GLU A 2 8.93 -12.88 30.71
C GLU A 2 8.28 -12.67 29.33
N LEU A 3 8.49 -13.58 28.36
CA LEU A 3 7.88 -13.50 27.02
C LEU A 3 6.33 -13.49 27.04
N MET A 4 5.73 -14.19 28.00
CA MET A 4 4.26 -14.26 28.16
C MET A 4 3.69 -12.94 28.67
N GLN A 5 4.39 -12.28 29.61
CA GLN A 5 4.04 -10.93 30.07
C GLN A 5 4.23 -9.88 28.97
N TRP A 6 5.34 -9.92 28.23
CA TRP A 6 5.62 -8.95 27.17
C TRP A 6 4.61 -9.03 26.01
N SER A 7 4.15 -10.25 25.66
CA SER A 7 3.17 -10.48 24.60
C SER A 7 1.70 -10.38 25.04
N GLY A 8 1.43 -10.14 26.33
CA GLY A 8 0.07 -10.01 26.86
C GLY A 8 -0.77 -11.29 26.81
N HIS A 9 -0.14 -12.47 26.69
CA HIS A 9 -0.87 -13.74 26.63
C HIS A 9 -1.29 -14.22 28.01
N SER A 10 -2.57 -14.56 28.16
CA SER A 10 -3.15 -15.11 29.39
C SER A 10 -2.97 -16.63 29.55
N SER A 11 -2.51 -17.32 28.50
CA SER A 11 -2.26 -18.78 28.52
C SER A 11 -0.81 -19.12 28.14
N PRO A 12 -0.13 -19.99 28.90
CA PRO A 12 1.19 -20.51 28.56
C PRO A 12 1.23 -21.26 27.23
N SER A 13 0.12 -21.89 26.82
CA SER A 13 0.04 -22.63 25.55
C SER A 13 0.17 -21.70 24.34
N SER A 14 -0.37 -20.49 24.42
CA SER A 14 -0.23 -19.46 23.39
C SER A 14 1.21 -18.98 23.27
N THR A 15 1.91 -18.79 24.39
CA THR A 15 3.35 -18.46 24.38
C THR A 15 4.22 -19.60 23.83
N LEU A 16 3.89 -20.85 24.19
CA LEU A 16 4.59 -22.03 23.67
C LEU A 16 4.42 -22.19 22.15
N HIS A 17 3.34 -21.69 21.56
CA HIS A 17 3.19 -21.65 20.11
C HIS A 17 4.33 -20.86 19.46
N TYR A 18 4.67 -19.68 19.98
CA TYR A 18 5.78 -18.84 19.49
C TYR A 18 7.14 -19.48 19.71
N ILE A 19 7.34 -20.21 20.82
CA ILE A 19 8.58 -20.96 21.09
C ILE A 19 8.73 -22.13 20.11
N ARG A 20 7.63 -22.71 19.64
CA ARG A 20 7.61 -23.78 18.61
C ARG A 20 7.76 -23.24 17.19
N ILE A 21 7.56 -21.95 16.96
CA ILE A 21 7.92 -21.34 15.68
C ILE A 21 9.44 -21.43 15.57
N ARG A 22 9.91 -22.26 14.64
CA ARG A 22 11.35 -22.36 14.35
C ARG A 22 11.88 -20.94 14.13
N PRO A 23 13.01 -20.55 14.77
CA PRO A 23 13.57 -19.20 14.60
C PRO A 23 13.70 -18.77 13.14
N THR A 24 13.95 -19.72 12.24
CA THR A 24 13.99 -19.52 10.78
C THR A 24 12.64 -19.11 10.18
N LYS A 25 11.53 -19.68 10.65
CA LYS A 25 10.18 -19.32 10.20
C LYS A 25 9.80 -17.92 10.68
N LEU A 26 10.14 -17.57 11.92
CA LEU A 26 9.92 -16.23 12.45
C LEU A 26 10.76 -15.18 11.70
N ALA A 27 12.05 -15.46 11.49
CA ALA A 27 12.94 -14.59 10.71
C ALA A 27 12.42 -14.40 9.28
N ALA A 28 11.96 -15.46 8.60
CA ALA A 28 11.35 -15.36 7.28
C ALA A 28 10.07 -14.51 7.27
N SER A 29 9.24 -14.61 8.31
CA SER A 29 8.05 -13.76 8.46
C SER A 29 8.41 -12.28 8.65
N PHE A 30 9.46 -11.96 9.41
CA PHE A 30 9.94 -10.58 9.55
C PHE A 30 10.49 -10.02 8.23
N VAL A 31 11.31 -10.78 7.50
CA VAL A 31 11.80 -10.37 6.17
C VAL A 31 10.64 -10.13 5.21
N LYS A 32 9.62 -11.00 5.22
CA LYS A 32 8.43 -10.82 4.40
C LYS A 32 7.63 -9.58 4.79
N ALA A 33 7.46 -9.32 6.09
CA ALA A 33 6.75 -8.15 6.59
C ALA A 33 7.48 -6.85 6.23
N ASP A 34 8.81 -6.84 6.36
CA ASP A 34 9.69 -5.74 5.92
C ASP A 34 9.50 -5.45 4.43
N GLN A 35 9.62 -6.47 3.56
CA GLN A 35 9.36 -6.37 2.12
C GLN A 35 7.97 -5.82 1.78
N MET A 36 6.94 -6.19 2.54
CA MET A 36 5.56 -5.76 2.30
C MET A 36 5.27 -4.35 2.81
N SER A 37 6.03 -3.87 3.80
CA SER A 37 5.77 -2.59 4.47
C SER A 37 6.00 -1.37 3.60
N HIS A 38 6.53 -1.56 2.38
CA HIS A 38 6.83 -0.48 1.44
C HIS A 38 6.04 -0.60 0.13
N MET A 39 5.04 -1.48 0.08
CA MET A 39 4.24 -1.69 -1.12
C MET A 39 3.00 -0.78 -1.09
N VAL A 40 2.76 -0.05 -2.18
CA VAL A 40 1.54 0.74 -2.38
C VAL A 40 0.71 0.15 -3.52
N SER A 41 -0.62 0.19 -3.39
CA SER A 41 -1.52 -0.15 -4.49
C SER A 41 -1.59 0.99 -5.50
N VAL A 42 -1.51 0.66 -6.79
CA VAL A 42 -1.55 1.63 -7.88
C VAL A 42 -2.47 1.14 -8.99
N LEU A 43 -3.33 2.04 -9.48
CA LEU A 43 -4.15 1.81 -10.66
C LEU A 43 -3.47 2.40 -11.89
N ILE A 44 -3.49 1.66 -13.00
CA ILE A 44 -2.97 2.11 -14.28
C ILE A 44 -4.07 2.04 -15.33
N ASP A 45 -4.39 3.17 -15.96
CA ASP A 45 -5.32 3.27 -17.10
C ASP A 45 -4.54 3.03 -18.40
N HIS A 46 -4.70 1.84 -18.96
CA HIS A 46 -3.97 1.44 -20.18
C HIS A 46 -4.46 2.14 -21.44
N ASP A 47 -5.70 2.64 -21.49
CA ASP A 47 -6.21 3.33 -22.67
C ASP A 47 -5.50 4.67 -22.87
N VAL A 48 -5.21 5.38 -21.78
CA VAL A 48 -4.44 6.63 -21.81
C VAL A 48 -3.06 6.42 -22.42
N ILE A 49 -2.41 5.31 -22.07
CA ILE A 49 -1.11 4.92 -22.61
C ILE A 49 -1.23 4.55 -24.09
N ALA A 50 -2.20 3.70 -24.43
CA ALA A 50 -2.42 3.23 -25.80
C ALA A 50 -2.70 4.37 -26.77
N ARG A 51 -3.51 5.35 -26.35
CA ARG A 51 -3.87 6.54 -27.14
C ARG A 51 -2.81 7.64 -27.11
N ARG A 52 -1.72 7.47 -26.33
CA ARG A 52 -0.66 8.47 -26.13
C ARG A 52 -1.20 9.84 -25.69
N SER A 53 -2.21 9.85 -24.81
CA SER A 53 -2.74 11.11 -24.26
C SER A 53 -1.83 11.66 -23.17
N SER A 54 -1.91 12.98 -22.94
CA SER A 54 -1.27 13.66 -21.80
C SER A 54 -2.06 13.57 -20.49
N ASP A 55 -3.19 12.86 -20.49
CA ASP A 55 -3.99 12.64 -19.29
C ASP A 55 -3.22 11.81 -18.24
N PRO A 56 -3.53 11.96 -16.94
CA PRO A 56 -2.98 11.08 -15.92
C PRO A 56 -3.45 9.64 -16.15
N TYR A 57 -2.50 8.71 -16.13
CA TYR A 57 -2.76 7.27 -16.28
C TYR A 57 -2.43 6.46 -15.02
N THR A 58 -1.65 7.01 -14.08
CA THR A 58 -1.25 6.36 -12.83
C THR A 58 -1.99 6.97 -11.65
N PHE A 59 -2.58 6.14 -10.80
CA PHE A 59 -3.34 6.57 -9.62
C PHE A 59 -2.96 5.75 -8.38
N TYR A 60 -2.28 6.38 -7.44
CA TYR A 60 -1.85 5.75 -6.19
C TYR A 60 -2.99 5.69 -5.19
N ASP A 61 -3.26 4.51 -4.62
CA ASP A 61 -4.30 4.32 -3.61
C ASP A 61 -3.82 4.78 -2.23
N LEU A 62 -4.53 5.75 -1.65
CA LEU A 62 -4.25 6.32 -0.33
C LEU A 62 -5.27 5.90 0.74
N GLY A 63 -6.13 4.92 0.44
CA GLY A 63 -7.24 4.52 1.31
C GLY A 63 -8.55 5.16 0.84
N ASP A 64 -8.86 6.38 1.31
CA ASP A 64 -10.12 7.07 1.00
C ASP A 64 -10.08 7.89 -0.31
N SER A 65 -8.90 8.00 -0.92
CA SER A 65 -8.68 8.74 -2.15
C SER A 65 -7.59 8.12 -3.01
N TYR A 66 -7.51 8.60 -4.25
CA TYR A 66 -6.41 8.33 -5.16
C TYR A 66 -5.54 9.58 -5.34
N CYS A 67 -4.23 9.40 -5.54
CA CYS A 67 -3.34 10.46 -6.01
C CYS A 67 -2.99 10.25 -7.48
N SER A 68 -3.25 11.24 -8.33
CA SER A 68 -2.90 11.20 -9.75
C SER A 68 -1.51 11.78 -10.06
N ASN A 69 -0.69 12.08 -9.05
CA ASN A 69 0.67 12.56 -9.26
C ASN A 69 1.57 11.38 -9.65
N PRO A 70 2.17 11.36 -10.86
CA PRO A 70 3.05 10.27 -11.29
C PRO A 70 4.33 10.15 -10.45
N PHE A 71 4.66 11.16 -9.64
CA PHE A 71 5.82 11.18 -8.76
C PHE A 71 5.43 11.09 -7.27
N TRP A 72 4.28 10.48 -6.96
CA TRP A 72 3.79 10.37 -5.58
C TRP A 72 4.80 9.72 -4.63
N SER A 73 5.52 8.69 -5.09
CA SER A 73 6.55 7.97 -4.29
C SER A 73 7.66 8.89 -3.77
N SER A 74 7.99 9.95 -4.51
CA SER A 74 8.98 10.98 -4.14
C SER A 74 8.35 12.28 -3.63
N CYS A 75 7.04 12.32 -3.40
CA CYS A 75 6.34 13.53 -3.00
C CYS A 75 6.61 13.88 -1.52
N HIS A 76 7.01 15.13 -1.27
CA HIS A 76 7.22 15.65 0.08
C HIS A 76 5.92 15.74 0.90
N HIS A 77 4.78 15.89 0.22
CA HIS A 77 3.47 16.02 0.85
C HIS A 77 2.67 14.71 0.88
N ARG A 78 3.31 13.54 0.67
CA ARG A 78 2.59 12.26 0.54
C ARG A 78 1.67 11.91 1.72
N MET A 79 1.99 12.38 2.94
CA MET A 79 1.14 12.18 4.12
C MET A 79 -0.01 13.20 4.26
N ALA A 80 -0.02 14.26 3.46
CA ALA A 80 -1.00 15.34 3.49
C ALA A 80 -1.72 15.49 2.13
N CYS A 81 -1.74 14.41 1.33
CA CYS A 81 -2.20 14.45 -0.06
C CYS A 81 -3.66 14.89 -0.21
N ALA A 82 -4.50 14.72 0.81
CA ALA A 82 -5.92 15.08 0.77
C ALA A 82 -6.19 16.55 0.37
N GLY A 83 -5.26 17.46 0.65
CA GLY A 83 -5.36 18.88 0.30
C GLY A 83 -4.70 19.27 -1.04
N CYS A 84 -4.13 18.32 -1.80
CA CYS A 84 -3.46 18.61 -3.06
C CYS A 84 -4.42 18.53 -4.26
N ASP A 85 -4.13 19.26 -5.34
CA ASP A 85 -4.91 19.22 -6.59
C ASP A 85 -4.89 17.84 -7.28
N PHE A 86 -3.89 17.02 -6.97
CA PHE A 86 -3.78 15.64 -7.46
C PHE A 86 -4.69 14.66 -6.72
N ASN A 87 -5.36 15.09 -5.65
CA ASN A 87 -6.23 14.23 -4.85
C ASN A 87 -7.57 14.00 -5.56
N ILE A 88 -7.96 12.74 -5.65
CA ILE A 88 -9.24 12.32 -6.20
C ILE A 88 -9.96 11.50 -5.11
N PRO A 89 -10.90 12.10 -4.36
CA PRO A 89 -11.67 11.37 -3.36
C PRO A 89 -12.42 10.19 -4.00
N LYS A 90 -12.40 9.00 -3.38
CA LYS A 90 -13.10 7.81 -3.91
C LYS A 90 -14.62 7.99 -3.99
N ALA A 91 -15.16 8.81 -3.09
CA ALA A 91 -16.57 9.20 -3.13
C ALA A 91 -16.95 10.09 -4.33
N SER A 92 -15.99 10.65 -5.05
CA SER A 92 -16.25 11.53 -6.20
C SER A 92 -16.70 10.74 -7.44
N ALA A 93 -17.49 11.37 -8.29
CA ALA A 93 -17.89 10.80 -9.59
C ALA A 93 -16.66 10.46 -10.46
N ARG A 94 -15.57 11.23 -10.33
CA ARG A 94 -14.32 11.00 -11.06
C ARG A 94 -13.67 9.67 -10.67
N ALA A 95 -13.64 9.34 -9.38
CA ALA A 95 -13.09 8.06 -8.93
C ALA A 95 -13.98 6.88 -9.33
N GLN A 96 -15.30 7.01 -9.20
CA GLN A 96 -16.23 5.96 -9.66
C GLN A 96 -16.10 5.71 -11.17
N ALA A 97 -15.93 6.76 -11.96
CA ALA A 97 -15.67 6.66 -13.40
C ALA A 97 -14.30 6.04 -13.70
N LEU A 98 -13.29 6.24 -12.85
CA LEU A 98 -11.98 5.61 -13.00
C LEU A 98 -12.05 4.11 -12.73
N GLU A 99 -12.65 3.70 -11.60
CA GLU A 99 -12.75 2.29 -11.19
C GLU A 99 -13.62 1.44 -12.13
N SER A 100 -14.56 2.05 -12.84
CA SER A 100 -15.43 1.36 -13.80
C SER A 100 -14.79 1.14 -15.18
N LYS A 101 -13.59 1.66 -15.44
CA LYS A 101 -12.91 1.47 -16.73
C LYS A 101 -12.44 0.04 -16.88
N ALA A 102 -12.77 -0.60 -18.00
CA ALA A 102 -12.27 -1.94 -18.33
C ALA A 102 -10.75 -1.98 -18.55
N SER A 103 -10.14 -0.84 -18.91
CA SER A 103 -8.70 -0.68 -19.12
C SER A 103 -7.91 -0.41 -17.85
N ILE A 104 -8.57 -0.37 -16.67
CA ILE A 104 -7.88 -0.17 -15.40
C ILE A 104 -7.23 -1.47 -14.93
N GLY A 105 -5.93 -1.43 -14.64
CA GLY A 105 -5.21 -2.52 -13.99
C GLY A 105 -4.80 -2.15 -12.56
N HIS A 106 -4.91 -3.10 -11.63
CA HIS A 106 -4.46 -2.96 -10.25
C HIS A 106 -3.08 -3.61 -10.08
N TYR A 107 -2.13 -2.84 -9.55
CA TYR A 107 -0.75 -3.27 -9.36
C TYR A 107 -0.26 -2.89 -7.96
N LEU A 108 0.89 -3.46 -7.58
CA LEU A 108 1.63 -3.07 -6.39
C LEU A 108 2.97 -2.50 -6.81
N GLU A 109 3.29 -1.31 -6.32
CA GLU A 109 4.58 -0.65 -6.53
C GLU A 109 5.35 -0.61 -5.21
N ALA A 110 6.64 -0.97 -5.26
CA ALA A 110 7.54 -0.79 -4.13
C ALA A 110 7.94 0.69 -4.04
N VAL A 111 7.53 1.34 -2.96
CA VAL A 111 7.89 2.71 -2.63
C VAL A 111 9.26 2.71 -1.96
N PRO A 112 10.21 3.54 -2.42
CA PRO A 112 11.46 3.69 -1.70
C PRO A 112 11.18 4.22 -0.29
N LEU A 113 11.53 3.45 0.73
CA LEU A 113 11.86 4.07 2.01
C LEU A 113 13.20 4.75 1.84
N GLY A 114 13.18 6.07 1.64
CA GLY A 114 14.40 6.84 1.71
C GLY A 114 15.13 6.60 3.04
N ARG A 115 16.47 6.60 2.96
CA ARG A 115 17.34 6.86 4.11
C ARG A 115 17.16 8.32 4.56
#